data_AF-A0A2D6ZMT6-F1
#
_entry.id   AF-A0A2D6ZMT6-F1
#
_cell.length_a   1.000
_cell.length_b   1.000
_cell.length_c   1.000
_cell.angle_alpha   90.00
_cell.angle_beta   90.00
_cell.angle_gamma   90.00
#
_symmetry.space_group_name_H-M   'P 1'
#
loop_
_entity.id
_entity.type
_entity.pdbx_description
1 polymer ?
#
loop_
_entity_poly.entity_id
_entity_poly.type
_entity_poly.pdbx_seq_one_letter_code
_entity_poly.pdbx_strand_id
1 'polypeptide(L)'
;MSLEDSFKPGVTQTGPKGQLAHPTTLEHSKRLEKKLYKVGNNAWSLIGNGLSNQSFVEGPEGLICIDTGESNQEMAAALKEVRKETQAPVVACIYTHFHYVGGTQTLVDENKNIAIWGHDGIQANLDRFGGEVAPRVTRGLAHQFATSMPQEGPDGIVNLGLGNFFRNPEHAPFTNGYVPPKHTFIQPTKAKIAGLKVEFFPAPSDATDSITIWFPDLKLAINNLLWPVLFNVFAIRGEEYRDPRIMMKGLDELAELEAENLIGAHGPPFSGQEEIKKIIINYRDTLQFLWDQTVRCANKGLTLNEAVSTIKLPTHFQDHYTTQQLYGVVEHHVRQIYSGLFGWFDEDEANLFPVPSPERSVRLIKGFGGIEKVRAIIDSSLEEEDFRWAIELSSWLVRSNLNAQGIADAGELEDRKRLASALRGVAYTTSAANIRNWCITRALELDESLNLSRFRKHRFNKRELERRTPVDSLKLLRVLLIPEKADAYTQTLHFNFSDDENIFYSIRNSVAVIDTKSEGSLSLNLSSDTWYDLLSMKKTLSEADEEALIDMSNSDEVKKFFSCFDLESLNS
;
A
#
# COMPACT_ATOMS: atom_id res chain seq x y z
N MET A 1 -18.95 -0.58 -28.39
CA MET A 1 -19.60 -1.38 -27.33
C MET A 1 -18.87 -1.08 -26.03
N SER A 2 -19.57 -0.97 -24.90
CA SER A 2 -18.96 -0.76 -23.58
C SER A 2 -18.77 -2.10 -22.88
N LEU A 3 -17.82 -2.18 -21.95
CA LEU A 3 -17.71 -3.32 -21.06
C LEU A 3 -18.98 -3.41 -20.20
N GLU A 4 -19.38 -4.64 -19.91
CA GLU A 4 -20.42 -4.92 -18.92
C GLU A 4 -19.97 -4.41 -17.53
N ASP A 5 -20.86 -4.55 -16.54
CA ASP A 5 -20.65 -4.00 -15.22
C ASP A 5 -19.27 -4.37 -14.62
N SER A 6 -18.71 -3.49 -13.78
CA SER A 6 -17.34 -3.63 -13.22
C SER A 6 -17.12 -4.97 -12.51
N PHE A 7 -18.22 -5.64 -12.13
CA PHE A 7 -18.27 -6.99 -11.62
C PHE A 7 -19.50 -7.72 -12.19
N LYS A 8 -19.28 -8.80 -12.95
CA LYS A 8 -20.31 -9.76 -13.36
C LYS A 8 -19.88 -11.16 -12.88
N PRO A 9 -20.59 -11.78 -11.92
CA PRO A 9 -20.26 -13.11 -11.45
C PRO A 9 -20.53 -14.16 -12.53
N GLY A 10 -19.74 -15.23 -12.57
CA GLY A 10 -20.03 -16.39 -13.43
C GLY A 10 -18.84 -17.10 -14.08
N VAL A 11 -17.59 -16.65 -13.92
CA VAL A 11 -16.42 -17.39 -14.44
C VAL A 11 -15.38 -17.62 -13.35
N THR A 12 -15.22 -18.88 -12.95
CA THR A 12 -14.21 -19.34 -12.00
C THR A 12 -13.48 -20.55 -12.59
N GLN A 13 -12.17 -20.62 -12.39
CA GLN A 13 -11.34 -21.76 -12.77
C GLN A 13 -10.41 -22.14 -11.61
N THR A 14 -10.06 -23.43 -11.53
CA THR A 14 -9.07 -23.94 -10.59
C THR A 14 -7.65 -23.72 -11.13
N GLY A 15 -6.84 -22.97 -10.40
CA GLY A 15 -5.43 -22.72 -10.65
C GLY A 15 -4.53 -23.90 -10.22
N PRO A 16 -3.22 -23.81 -10.53
CA PRO A 16 -2.28 -24.92 -10.36
C PRO A 16 -2.04 -25.36 -8.91
N LYS A 17 -2.33 -24.52 -7.91
CA LYS A 17 -2.25 -24.89 -6.49
C LYS A 17 -3.63 -25.06 -5.84
N GLY A 18 -4.66 -25.29 -6.65
CA GLY A 18 -6.04 -25.47 -6.19
C GLY A 18 -6.80 -24.16 -5.91
N GLN A 19 -6.23 -23.00 -6.28
CA GLN A 19 -6.90 -21.70 -6.10
C GLN A 19 -8.12 -21.57 -7.00
N LEU A 20 -9.22 -21.02 -6.49
CA LEU A 20 -10.35 -20.64 -7.33
C LEU A 20 -10.21 -19.16 -7.70
N ALA A 21 -10.18 -18.86 -9.00
CA ALA A 21 -10.02 -17.49 -9.49
C ALA A 21 -10.57 -17.31 -10.91
N HIS A 22 -10.77 -16.05 -11.29
CA HIS A 22 -11.15 -15.69 -12.66
C HIS A 22 -10.05 -16.10 -13.64
N PRO A 23 -10.38 -16.65 -14.83
CA PRO A 23 -9.38 -17.13 -15.80
C PRO A 23 -8.38 -16.06 -16.22
N THR A 24 -8.81 -14.80 -16.38
CA THR A 24 -7.89 -13.68 -16.70
C THR A 24 -6.85 -13.47 -15.60
N THR A 25 -7.19 -13.66 -14.32
CA THR A 25 -6.24 -13.56 -13.21
C THR A 25 -5.18 -14.66 -13.30
N LEU A 26 -5.60 -15.89 -13.60
CA LEU A 26 -4.70 -17.04 -13.77
C LEU A 26 -3.79 -16.86 -14.99
N GLU A 27 -4.35 -16.36 -16.09
CA GLU A 27 -3.60 -16.05 -17.32
C GLU A 27 -2.60 -14.91 -17.09
N HIS A 28 -2.93 -13.93 -16.25
CA HIS A 28 -2.01 -12.87 -15.88
C HIS A 28 -0.80 -13.39 -15.09
N SER A 29 -0.95 -14.40 -14.23
CA SER A 29 0.18 -15.00 -13.51
C SER A 29 1.30 -15.51 -14.44
N LYS A 30 0.98 -15.95 -15.67
CA LYS A 30 1.97 -16.37 -16.67
C LYS A 30 2.91 -15.22 -17.10
N ARG A 31 2.40 -13.98 -17.06
CA ARG A 31 3.19 -12.77 -17.38
C ARG A 31 4.11 -12.35 -16.22
N LEU A 32 3.89 -12.90 -15.03
CA LEU A 32 4.61 -12.56 -13.81
C LEU A 32 5.58 -13.68 -13.37
N GLU A 33 5.73 -14.74 -14.18
CA GLU A 33 6.67 -15.82 -13.92
C GLU A 33 8.11 -15.32 -13.90
N LYS A 34 8.92 -15.86 -12.99
CA LYS A 34 10.31 -15.44 -12.82
C LYS A 34 11.11 -15.66 -14.11
N LYS A 35 11.56 -14.58 -14.75
CA LYS A 35 12.31 -14.64 -16.00
C LYS A 35 13.19 -13.41 -16.19
N LEU A 36 14.44 -13.62 -16.58
CA LEU A 36 15.33 -12.56 -17.04
C LEU A 36 15.07 -12.32 -18.55
N TYR A 37 14.53 -11.16 -18.89
CA TYR A 37 14.36 -10.73 -20.26
C TYR A 37 15.61 -10.02 -20.72
N LYS A 38 16.16 -10.42 -21.87
CA LYS A 38 17.13 -9.61 -22.60
C LYS A 38 16.37 -8.56 -23.42
N VAL A 39 16.76 -7.30 -23.27
CA VAL A 39 16.09 -6.13 -23.86
C VAL A 39 17.11 -5.36 -24.70
N GLY A 40 16.93 -5.40 -26.02
CA GLY A 40 17.97 -4.95 -26.94
C GLY A 40 19.29 -5.71 -26.73
N ASN A 41 20.42 -5.04 -26.98
CA ASN A 41 21.74 -5.65 -26.89
C ASN A 41 22.40 -5.50 -25.51
N ASN A 42 21.99 -4.50 -24.73
CA ASN A 42 22.73 -3.98 -23.59
C ASN A 42 21.90 -3.92 -22.30
N ALA A 43 20.66 -4.40 -22.29
CA ALA A 43 19.81 -4.32 -21.11
C ALA A 43 19.12 -5.63 -20.78
N TRP A 44 18.77 -5.78 -19.51
CA TRP A 44 18.01 -6.91 -19.00
C TRP A 44 16.98 -6.44 -17.96
N SER A 45 15.88 -7.17 -17.84
CA SER A 45 14.89 -6.97 -16.78
C SER A 45 14.48 -8.33 -16.20
N LEU A 46 14.74 -8.51 -14.91
CA LEU A 46 14.31 -9.68 -14.17
C LEU A 46 12.91 -9.41 -13.61
N ILE A 47 11.93 -10.12 -14.14
CA ILE A 47 10.56 -10.09 -13.63
C ILE A 47 10.33 -11.27 -12.68
N GLY A 48 9.28 -11.20 -11.84
CA GLY A 48 8.80 -12.33 -11.02
C GLY A 48 9.73 -12.76 -9.89
N ASN A 49 10.83 -12.03 -9.65
CA ASN A 49 11.73 -12.26 -8.51
C ASN A 49 11.17 -11.67 -7.20
N GLY A 50 10.31 -10.66 -7.31
CA GLY A 50 9.53 -10.05 -6.24
C GLY A 50 8.30 -9.31 -6.80
N LEU A 51 7.90 -8.20 -6.17
CA LEU A 51 6.78 -7.38 -6.66
C LEU A 51 7.22 -6.49 -7.82
N SER A 52 8.42 -5.92 -7.72
CA SER A 52 9.06 -5.13 -8.75
C SER A 52 9.98 -5.97 -9.63
N ASN A 53 10.35 -5.39 -10.76
CA ASN A 53 11.45 -5.85 -11.57
C ASN A 53 12.79 -5.38 -10.95
N GLN A 54 13.86 -6.11 -11.25
CA GLN A 54 15.23 -5.62 -11.11
C GLN A 54 15.83 -5.52 -12.50
N SER A 55 16.25 -4.32 -12.92
CA SER A 55 16.68 -4.06 -14.29
C SER A 55 18.17 -3.68 -14.34
N PHE A 56 18.77 -3.91 -15.50
CA PHE A 56 20.21 -3.80 -15.69
C PHE A 56 20.49 -3.18 -17.07
N VAL A 57 21.41 -2.22 -17.12
CA VAL A 57 21.88 -1.61 -18.37
C VAL A 57 23.40 -1.60 -18.37
N GLU A 58 24.00 -2.29 -19.35
CA GLU A 58 25.45 -2.37 -19.51
C GLU A 58 25.95 -1.28 -20.46
N GLY A 59 26.80 -0.41 -19.93
CA GLY A 59 27.55 0.58 -20.69
C GLY A 59 29.03 0.21 -20.84
N PRO A 60 29.81 1.01 -21.60
CA PRO A 60 31.23 0.76 -21.81
C PRO A 60 32.08 0.63 -20.55
N GLU A 61 31.67 1.27 -19.45
CA GLU A 61 32.45 1.33 -18.21
C GLU A 61 31.90 0.41 -17.10
N GLY A 62 30.78 -0.29 -17.33
CA GLY A 62 30.21 -1.23 -16.36
C GLY A 62 28.69 -1.37 -16.42
N LEU A 63 28.15 -2.08 -15.41
CA LEU A 63 26.74 -2.37 -15.25
C LEU A 63 26.06 -1.31 -14.36
N ILE A 64 24.95 -0.77 -14.84
CA ILE A 64 24.02 0.07 -14.09
C ILE A 64 22.87 -0.82 -13.63
N CYS A 65 22.66 -0.91 -12.31
CA CYS A 65 21.50 -1.56 -11.73
C CYS A 65 20.37 -0.53 -11.53
N ILE A 66 19.15 -0.88 -11.91
CA ILE A 66 17.97 -0.03 -11.78
C ILE A 66 16.97 -0.76 -10.89
N ASP A 67 16.65 -0.14 -9.77
CA ASP A 67 15.94 -0.73 -8.63
C ASP A 67 16.60 -1.96 -8.03
N THR A 68 16.25 -2.28 -6.78
CA THR A 68 16.90 -3.30 -5.96
C THR A 68 15.92 -4.20 -5.20
N GLY A 69 14.63 -4.07 -5.49
CA GLY A 69 13.57 -4.82 -4.80
C GLY A 69 13.42 -4.43 -3.33
N GLU A 70 12.86 -5.35 -2.55
CA GLU A 70 12.45 -5.10 -1.15
C GLU A 70 13.53 -5.48 -0.13
N SER A 71 14.59 -6.19 -0.56
CA SER A 71 15.61 -6.69 0.36
C SER A 71 16.94 -7.05 -0.33
N ASN A 72 18.00 -7.14 0.48
CA ASN A 72 19.32 -7.57 0.03
C ASN A 72 19.31 -8.96 -0.64
N GLN A 73 18.52 -9.89 -0.11
CA GLN A 73 18.38 -11.24 -0.65
C GLN A 73 17.74 -11.24 -2.04
N GLU A 74 16.73 -10.41 -2.24
CA GLU A 74 16.08 -10.25 -3.54
C GLU A 74 17.06 -9.71 -4.59
N MET A 75 17.82 -8.66 -4.26
CA MET A 75 18.83 -8.12 -5.18
C MET A 75 19.97 -9.10 -5.44
N ALA A 76 20.40 -9.86 -4.42
CA ALA A 76 21.43 -10.89 -4.59
C ALA A 76 20.97 -11.99 -5.57
N ALA A 77 19.71 -12.40 -5.49
CA ALA A 77 19.12 -13.32 -6.45
C ALA A 77 19.06 -12.72 -7.87
N ALA A 78 18.78 -11.42 -7.98
CA ALA A 78 18.75 -10.72 -9.27
C ALA A 78 20.13 -10.62 -9.91
N LEU A 79 21.16 -10.27 -9.12
CA LEU A 79 22.55 -10.27 -9.58
C LEU A 79 22.98 -11.65 -10.07
N LYS A 80 22.63 -12.71 -9.35
CA LYS A 80 22.94 -14.09 -9.76
C LYS A 80 22.37 -14.43 -11.15
N GLU A 81 21.16 -13.94 -11.46
CA GLU A 81 20.54 -14.16 -12.77
C GLU A 81 21.24 -13.35 -13.87
N VAL A 82 21.46 -12.05 -13.70
CA VAL A 82 22.11 -11.23 -14.73
C VAL A 82 23.59 -11.62 -14.96
N ARG A 83 24.25 -12.15 -13.92
CA ARG A 83 25.62 -12.68 -14.02
C ARG A 83 25.73 -13.94 -14.89
N LYS A 84 24.63 -14.53 -15.35
CA LYS A 84 24.67 -15.55 -16.41
C LYS A 84 24.88 -14.95 -17.79
N GLU A 85 24.53 -13.67 -17.96
CA GLU A 85 24.57 -12.94 -19.23
C GLU A 85 25.77 -11.98 -19.33
N THR A 86 26.19 -11.37 -18.21
CA THR A 86 27.31 -10.40 -18.19
C THR A 86 28.17 -10.47 -16.92
N GLN A 87 29.48 -10.26 -17.10
CA GLN A 87 30.45 -10.10 -16.00
C GLN A 87 30.88 -8.65 -15.78
N ALA A 88 30.24 -7.66 -16.43
CA ALA A 88 30.58 -6.25 -16.27
C ALA A 88 30.44 -5.82 -14.79
N PRO A 89 31.41 -5.10 -14.21
CA PRO A 89 31.37 -4.70 -12.81
C PRO A 89 30.19 -3.77 -12.56
N VAL A 90 29.50 -3.90 -11.41
CA VAL A 90 28.49 -2.91 -11.01
C VAL A 90 29.17 -1.58 -10.73
N VAL A 91 28.74 -0.51 -11.39
CA VAL A 91 29.32 0.84 -11.23
C VAL A 91 28.29 1.89 -10.80
N ALA A 92 27.00 1.61 -10.95
CA ALA A 92 25.95 2.53 -10.52
C ALA A 92 24.66 1.80 -10.11
N CYS A 93 23.90 2.45 -9.23
CA CYS A 93 22.53 2.12 -8.90
C CYS A 93 21.65 3.35 -9.16
N ILE A 94 20.49 3.15 -9.79
CA ILE A 94 19.50 4.19 -10.02
C ILE A 94 18.16 3.73 -9.44
N TYR A 95 17.55 4.55 -8.60
CA TYR A 95 16.20 4.30 -8.11
C TYR A 95 15.16 4.93 -9.01
N THR A 96 14.15 4.15 -9.42
CA THR A 96 12.97 4.69 -10.09
C THR A 96 12.08 5.46 -9.12
N HIS A 97 12.00 5.02 -7.85
CA HIS A 97 11.32 5.67 -6.72
C HIS A 97 11.58 4.90 -5.41
N PHE A 98 11.05 5.41 -4.30
CA PHE A 98 11.33 4.94 -2.94
C PHE A 98 10.89 3.50 -2.59
N HIS A 99 9.99 2.85 -3.35
CA HIS A 99 9.51 1.51 -2.98
C HIS A 99 10.58 0.42 -3.15
N TYR A 100 11.44 0.50 -4.18
CA TYR A 100 12.32 -0.62 -4.60
C TYR A 100 13.79 -0.39 -4.31
N VAL A 101 14.06 0.20 -3.15
CA VAL A 101 15.40 0.63 -2.73
C VAL A 101 16.05 -0.33 -1.71
N GLY A 102 15.32 -1.36 -1.28
CA GLY A 102 15.62 -2.17 -0.10
C GLY A 102 16.77 -3.16 -0.25
N GLY A 103 17.32 -3.37 -1.45
CA GLY A 103 18.41 -4.32 -1.71
C GLY A 103 19.76 -3.69 -2.06
N THR A 104 19.93 -2.40 -1.82
CA THR A 104 21.07 -1.63 -2.33
C THR A 104 22.40 -2.01 -1.68
N GLN A 105 22.40 -2.37 -0.40
CA GLN A 105 23.62 -2.75 0.31
C GLN A 105 24.33 -3.93 -0.37
N THR A 106 23.59 -4.86 -0.97
CA THR A 106 24.16 -5.95 -1.78
C THR A 106 25.06 -5.44 -2.92
N LEU A 107 24.71 -4.31 -3.55
CA LEU A 107 25.52 -3.70 -4.62
C LEU A 107 26.74 -2.98 -4.06
N VAL A 108 26.60 -2.31 -2.93
CA VAL A 108 27.70 -1.63 -2.22
C VAL A 108 28.74 -2.64 -1.72
N ASP A 109 28.30 -3.83 -1.32
CA ASP A 109 29.16 -4.92 -0.89
C ASP A 109 29.99 -5.49 -2.07
N GLU A 110 29.43 -5.53 -3.29
CA GLU A 110 30.17 -5.90 -4.50
C GLU A 110 31.15 -4.79 -4.94
N ASN A 111 30.74 -3.53 -4.86
CA ASN A 111 31.60 -2.38 -5.15
C ASN A 111 31.24 -1.16 -4.27
N LYS A 112 32.15 -0.80 -3.37
CA LYS A 112 31.96 0.30 -2.41
C LYS A 112 31.87 1.69 -3.05
N ASN A 113 32.29 1.83 -4.31
CA ASN A 113 32.40 3.10 -5.02
C ASN A 113 31.29 3.31 -6.05
N ILE A 114 30.22 2.51 -6.04
CA ILE A 114 29.10 2.71 -6.97
C ILE A 114 28.47 4.09 -6.79
N ALA A 115 28.08 4.72 -7.90
CA ALA A 115 27.28 5.94 -7.88
C ALA A 115 25.81 5.60 -7.67
N ILE A 116 25.18 6.15 -6.63
CA ILE A 116 23.75 5.93 -6.33
C ILE A 116 22.97 7.20 -6.67
N TRP A 117 22.04 7.07 -7.61
CA TRP A 117 21.20 8.14 -8.13
C TRP A 117 19.73 7.93 -7.76
N GLY A 118 19.02 9.01 -7.51
CA GLY A 118 17.58 8.96 -7.27
C GLY A 118 16.99 10.34 -7.08
N HIS A 119 15.66 10.42 -7.02
CA HIS A 119 14.98 11.67 -6.72
C HIS A 119 15.18 12.07 -5.25
N ASP A 120 15.29 13.38 -4.97
CA ASP A 120 15.55 13.89 -3.62
C ASP A 120 14.46 13.50 -2.59
N GLY A 121 13.22 13.38 -3.06
CA GLY A 121 12.04 13.01 -2.26
C GLY A 121 12.01 11.56 -1.73
N ILE A 122 12.95 10.69 -2.11
CA ILE A 122 12.95 9.27 -1.69
C ILE A 122 12.93 9.13 -0.17
N GLN A 123 13.81 9.87 0.54
CA GLN A 123 13.93 9.77 1.99
C GLN A 123 12.64 10.23 2.69
N ALA A 124 12.10 11.37 2.28
CA ALA A 124 10.84 11.89 2.83
C ALA A 124 9.67 10.92 2.61
N ASN A 125 9.61 10.26 1.45
CA ASN A 125 8.58 9.25 1.20
C ASN A 125 8.76 8.00 2.05
N LEU A 126 10.00 7.52 2.27
CA LEU A 126 10.27 6.41 3.21
C LEU A 126 9.81 6.75 4.64
N ASP A 127 10.11 7.96 5.10
CA ASP A 127 9.79 8.39 6.47
C ASP A 127 8.29 8.58 6.71
N ARG A 128 7.53 8.86 5.63
CA ARG A 128 6.07 8.98 5.65
C ARG A 128 5.37 7.64 5.92
N PHE A 129 5.96 6.51 5.50
CA PHE A 129 5.37 5.20 5.74
C PHE A 129 5.71 4.70 7.16
N GLY A 130 4.86 5.07 8.12
CA GLY A 130 4.99 4.69 9.53
C GLY A 130 4.35 5.74 10.44
N GLY A 131 4.48 5.56 11.75
CA GLY A 131 4.01 6.55 12.72
C GLY A 131 2.50 6.50 12.99
N GLU A 132 1.85 7.66 13.08
CA GLU A 132 0.49 7.82 13.64
C GLU A 132 -0.58 6.90 13.02
N VAL A 133 -0.48 6.61 11.71
CA VAL A 133 -1.47 5.78 10.98
C VAL A 133 -1.02 4.32 10.77
N ALA A 134 0.09 3.88 11.37
CA ALA A 134 0.73 2.60 11.08
C ALA A 134 -0.19 1.36 11.16
N PRO A 135 -1.09 1.19 12.16
CA PRO A 135 -2.01 0.04 12.20
C PRO A 135 -2.95 -0.01 11.00
N ARG A 136 -3.43 1.15 10.52
CA ARG A 136 -4.31 1.20 9.35
C ARG A 136 -3.57 0.80 8.08
N VAL A 137 -2.33 1.28 7.92
CA VAL A 137 -1.47 0.98 6.77
C VAL A 137 -1.09 -0.49 6.74
N THR A 138 -0.58 -1.03 7.85
CA THR A 138 -0.16 -2.45 7.94
C THR A 138 -1.31 -3.43 7.75
N ARG A 139 -2.50 -3.13 8.30
CA ARG A 139 -3.73 -3.89 7.98
C ARG A 139 -4.02 -3.85 6.49
N GLY A 140 -3.93 -2.67 5.87
CA GLY A 140 -4.12 -2.50 4.44
C GLY A 140 -3.15 -3.35 3.60
N LEU A 141 -1.87 -3.39 3.98
CA LEU A 141 -0.85 -4.24 3.34
C LEU A 141 -1.20 -5.73 3.45
N ALA A 142 -1.67 -6.18 4.62
CA ALA A 142 -2.07 -7.57 4.80
C ALA A 142 -3.20 -7.99 3.86
N HIS A 143 -4.19 -7.13 3.65
CA HIS A 143 -5.29 -7.38 2.71
C HIS A 143 -4.83 -7.30 1.24
N GLN A 144 -4.10 -6.25 0.85
CA GLN A 144 -3.77 -6.01 -0.56
C GLN A 144 -2.71 -7.00 -1.09
N PHE A 145 -1.69 -7.26 -0.29
CA PHE A 145 -0.54 -8.08 -0.67
C PHE A 145 -0.62 -9.52 -0.17
N ALA A 146 -1.80 -9.93 0.31
CA ALA A 146 -2.10 -11.31 0.69
C ALA A 146 -1.10 -11.92 1.70
N THR A 147 -0.48 -11.09 2.56
CA THR A 147 0.65 -11.52 3.41
C THR A 147 0.25 -12.51 4.51
N SER A 148 -1.04 -12.80 4.66
CA SER A 148 -1.57 -13.75 5.63
C SER A 148 -2.57 -14.73 5.00
N MET A 149 -2.63 -14.80 3.67
CA MET A 149 -3.44 -15.78 2.95
C MET A 149 -2.72 -17.13 2.83
N PRO A 150 -3.48 -18.24 2.71
CA PRO A 150 -2.93 -19.55 2.39
C PRO A 150 -2.14 -19.56 1.07
N GLN A 151 -1.13 -20.41 0.95
CA GLN A 151 -0.37 -20.56 -0.29
C GLN A 151 -1.06 -21.46 -1.33
N GLU A 152 -2.00 -22.30 -0.89
CA GLU A 152 -2.66 -23.34 -1.68
C GLU A 152 -4.15 -23.43 -1.31
N GLY A 153 -4.91 -24.22 -2.08
CA GLY A 153 -6.35 -24.41 -1.92
C GLY A 153 -7.18 -23.26 -2.48
N PRO A 154 -8.52 -23.31 -2.39
CA PRO A 154 -9.44 -22.35 -3.02
C PRO A 154 -9.15 -20.88 -2.70
N ASP A 155 -8.83 -20.61 -1.43
CA ASP A 155 -8.49 -19.30 -0.88
C ASP A 155 -7.00 -18.92 -1.08
N GLY A 156 -6.24 -19.74 -1.81
CA GLY A 156 -4.81 -19.55 -2.01
C GLY A 156 -4.46 -18.27 -2.80
N ILE A 157 -3.27 -17.73 -2.52
CA ILE A 157 -2.69 -16.61 -3.29
C ILE A 157 -2.55 -17.00 -4.76
N VAL A 158 -2.93 -16.09 -5.67
CA VAL A 158 -2.80 -16.27 -7.12
C VAL A 158 -1.69 -15.39 -7.68
N ASN A 159 -1.83 -14.07 -7.54
CA ASN A 159 -0.81 -13.05 -7.79
C ASN A 159 -1.26 -11.74 -7.11
N LEU A 160 -0.43 -10.70 -7.21
CA LEU A 160 -0.68 -9.37 -6.68
C LEU A 160 -0.90 -8.32 -7.80
N GLY A 161 -1.24 -8.76 -9.01
CA GLY A 161 -1.40 -7.91 -10.21
C GLY A 161 -0.07 -7.37 -10.77
N LEU A 162 0.85 -6.89 -9.94
CA LEU A 162 2.14 -6.35 -10.37
C LEU A 162 3.29 -7.37 -10.31
N GLY A 163 3.13 -8.39 -9.47
CA GLY A 163 4.09 -9.47 -9.24
C GLY A 163 3.44 -10.61 -8.45
N ASN A 164 4.18 -11.69 -8.20
CA ASN A 164 3.65 -12.84 -7.47
C ASN A 164 3.73 -12.70 -5.96
N PHE A 165 4.67 -11.89 -5.46
CA PHE A 165 4.94 -11.76 -4.03
C PHE A 165 5.35 -10.33 -3.69
N PHE A 166 4.83 -9.78 -2.59
CA PHE A 166 5.39 -8.56 -1.99
C PHE A 166 6.73 -8.88 -1.29
N ARG A 167 6.83 -10.08 -0.72
CA ARG A 167 8.05 -10.64 -0.12
C ARG A 167 8.12 -12.13 -0.45
N ASN A 168 8.87 -12.49 -1.48
CA ASN A 168 9.01 -13.89 -1.90
C ASN A 168 9.61 -14.70 -0.74
N PRO A 169 8.93 -15.73 -0.19
CA PRO A 169 9.43 -16.54 0.92
C PRO A 169 10.86 -17.07 0.74
N GLU A 170 11.32 -17.27 -0.50
CA GLU A 170 12.70 -17.69 -0.84
C GLU A 170 13.77 -16.65 -0.45
N HIS A 171 13.39 -15.38 -0.27
CA HIS A 171 14.28 -14.26 0.07
C HIS A 171 14.29 -13.92 1.57
N ALA A 172 13.73 -14.78 2.42
CA ALA A 172 13.83 -14.60 3.87
C ALA A 172 15.33 -14.50 4.29
N PRO A 173 15.70 -13.62 5.24
CA PRO A 173 14.83 -12.89 6.18
C PRO A 173 14.41 -11.49 5.73
N PHE A 174 14.53 -11.13 4.44
CA PHE A 174 14.14 -9.80 3.93
C PHE A 174 14.90 -8.64 4.57
N THR A 175 16.23 -8.73 4.62
CA THR A 175 17.06 -7.69 5.23
C THR A 175 16.97 -6.41 4.40
N ASN A 176 16.42 -5.33 4.99
CA ASN A 176 16.44 -4.01 4.36
C ASN A 176 17.88 -3.47 4.36
N GLY A 177 18.42 -3.25 3.16
CA GLY A 177 19.71 -2.64 2.90
C GLY A 177 19.59 -1.39 2.02
N TYR A 178 18.59 -0.55 2.26
CA TYR A 178 18.54 0.79 1.69
C TYR A 178 19.83 1.59 1.97
N VAL A 179 20.33 2.28 0.95
CA VAL A 179 21.45 3.22 1.04
C VAL A 179 21.03 4.53 0.37
N PRO A 180 21.11 5.69 1.04
CA PRO A 180 20.67 6.95 0.45
C PRO A 180 21.41 7.31 -0.86
N PRO A 181 20.69 7.84 -1.87
CA PRO A 181 21.33 8.34 -3.08
C PRO A 181 22.26 9.52 -2.75
N LYS A 182 23.44 9.53 -3.38
CA LYS A 182 24.40 10.64 -3.26
C LYS A 182 24.25 11.67 -4.38
N HIS A 183 23.64 11.26 -5.49
CA HIS A 183 23.34 12.11 -6.62
C HIS A 183 21.83 12.28 -6.72
N THR A 184 21.31 13.36 -6.12
CA THR A 184 19.87 13.65 -6.09
C THR A 184 19.48 14.76 -7.06
N PHE A 185 18.22 14.76 -7.46
CA PHE A 185 17.63 15.77 -8.34
C PHE A 185 16.13 15.89 -8.10
N ILE A 186 15.57 17.04 -8.49
CA ILE A 186 14.13 17.36 -8.46
C ILE A 186 13.61 17.92 -9.80
N GLN A 187 14.51 18.12 -10.77
CA GLN A 187 14.22 18.66 -12.10
C GLN A 187 14.82 17.73 -13.16
N PRO A 188 14.40 17.84 -14.44
CA PRO A 188 15.03 17.09 -15.52
C PRO A 188 16.55 17.26 -15.50
N THR A 189 17.26 16.13 -15.48
CA THR A 189 18.71 16.09 -15.22
C THR A 189 19.40 15.18 -16.22
N LYS A 190 20.59 15.58 -16.70
CA LYS A 190 21.40 14.76 -17.60
C LYS A 190 22.70 14.36 -16.90
N ALA A 191 23.13 13.13 -17.13
CA ALA A 191 24.35 12.58 -16.57
C ALA A 191 25.07 11.69 -17.59
N LYS A 192 26.34 11.40 -17.30
CA LYS A 192 27.08 10.32 -17.95
C LYS A 192 27.34 9.24 -16.91
N ILE A 193 26.81 8.04 -17.11
CA ILE A 193 26.90 6.92 -16.16
C ILE A 193 27.32 5.68 -16.92
N ALA A 194 28.35 4.98 -16.42
CA ALA A 194 28.93 3.80 -17.06
C ALA A 194 29.32 4.02 -18.54
N GLY A 195 29.75 5.23 -18.92
CA GLY A 195 30.06 5.59 -20.30
C GLY A 195 28.85 6.02 -21.16
N LEU A 196 27.61 5.82 -20.70
CA LEU A 196 26.37 6.14 -21.41
C LEU A 196 25.84 7.52 -21.05
N LYS A 197 25.18 8.20 -22.00
CA LYS A 197 24.32 9.36 -21.68
C LYS A 197 23.05 8.86 -21.02
N VAL A 198 22.66 9.50 -19.93
CA VAL A 198 21.42 9.19 -19.19
C VAL A 198 20.68 10.49 -18.95
N GLU A 199 19.38 10.50 -19.25
CA GLU A 199 18.49 11.62 -18.96
C GLU A 199 17.41 11.16 -17.98
N PHE A 200 17.19 11.94 -16.93
CA PHE A 200 16.21 11.70 -15.89
C PHE A 200 15.09 12.72 -16.00
N PHE A 201 13.85 12.24 -16.01
CA PHE A 201 12.66 13.08 -16.03
C PHE A 201 11.83 12.79 -14.78
N PRO A 202 11.60 13.76 -13.88
CA PRO A 202 10.62 13.62 -12.81
C PRO A 202 9.25 13.29 -13.40
N ALA A 203 8.70 12.14 -13.00
CA ALA A 203 7.49 11.56 -13.57
C ALA A 203 6.64 10.92 -12.46
N PRO A 204 5.99 11.73 -11.59
CA PRO A 204 5.20 11.20 -10.49
C PRO A 204 4.14 10.19 -10.94
N SER A 205 4.09 9.04 -10.27
CA SER A 205 3.16 7.94 -10.53
C SER A 205 2.44 7.53 -9.24
N ASP A 206 2.74 6.35 -8.68
CA ASP A 206 2.30 5.94 -7.35
C ASP A 206 3.09 6.65 -6.24
N ALA A 207 4.18 7.31 -6.60
CA ALA A 207 5.00 8.10 -5.71
C ALA A 207 5.35 9.46 -6.31
N THR A 208 5.49 10.47 -5.46
CA THR A 208 5.86 11.84 -5.86
C THR A 208 7.30 11.95 -6.34
N ASP A 209 8.15 11.00 -5.96
CA ASP A 209 9.57 10.92 -6.29
C ASP A 209 9.86 10.01 -7.49
N SER A 210 8.83 9.56 -8.22
CA SER A 210 9.02 8.66 -9.35
C SER A 210 9.63 9.36 -10.56
N ILE A 211 10.45 8.62 -11.32
CA ILE A 211 11.21 9.12 -12.48
C ILE A 211 11.08 8.21 -13.71
N THR A 212 11.23 8.82 -14.89
CA THR A 212 11.59 8.11 -16.13
C THR A 212 13.09 8.26 -16.38
N ILE A 213 13.74 7.15 -16.75
CA ILE A 213 15.17 7.07 -17.06
C ILE A 213 15.32 6.80 -18.55
N TRP A 214 16.02 7.66 -19.28
CA TRP A 214 16.19 7.58 -20.72
C TRP A 214 17.65 7.41 -21.12
N PHE A 215 17.93 6.39 -21.93
CA PHE A 215 19.22 6.11 -22.54
C PHE A 215 19.14 6.40 -24.05
N PRO A 216 19.41 7.64 -24.51
CA PRO A 216 19.18 8.05 -25.89
C PRO A 216 19.99 7.24 -26.91
N ASP A 217 21.25 6.92 -26.59
CA ASP A 217 22.12 6.17 -27.49
C ASP A 217 21.67 4.70 -27.64
N LEU A 218 20.86 4.18 -26.71
CA LEU A 218 20.30 2.83 -26.73
C LEU A 218 18.81 2.79 -27.15
N LYS A 219 18.19 3.96 -27.33
CA LYS A 219 16.74 4.10 -27.52
C LYS A 219 15.92 3.32 -26.48
N LEU A 220 16.37 3.34 -25.22
CA LEU A 220 15.81 2.58 -24.11
C LEU A 220 15.27 3.51 -23.02
N ALA A 221 14.00 3.35 -22.67
CA ALA A 221 13.39 4.02 -21.51
C ALA A 221 13.07 3.02 -20.39
N ILE A 222 13.25 3.43 -19.14
CA ILE A 222 12.79 2.73 -17.95
C ILE A 222 11.83 3.63 -17.17
N ASN A 223 10.69 3.11 -16.71
CA ASN A 223 9.62 3.91 -16.13
C ASN A 223 8.81 3.16 -15.06
N ASN A 224 8.05 3.90 -14.25
CA ASN A 224 7.05 3.38 -13.32
C ASN A 224 5.64 3.96 -13.58
N LEU A 225 5.41 4.47 -14.81
CA LEU A 225 4.12 5.05 -15.23
C LEU A 225 3.19 3.99 -15.84
N LEU A 226 3.74 3.16 -16.73
CA LEU A 226 3.02 2.13 -17.46
C LEU A 226 3.14 0.79 -16.73
N TRP A 227 2.09 0.41 -16.00
CA TRP A 227 2.03 -0.89 -15.32
C TRP A 227 1.43 -1.98 -16.20
N PRO A 228 1.69 -3.28 -15.92
CA PRO A 228 1.11 -4.41 -16.66
C PRO A 228 -0.36 -4.66 -16.29
N VAL A 229 -1.08 -3.62 -15.85
CA VAL A 229 -2.45 -3.60 -15.35
C VAL A 229 -2.98 -2.17 -15.46
N LEU A 230 -4.31 -1.99 -15.46
CA LEU A 230 -4.92 -0.65 -15.31
C LEU A 230 -4.40 0.01 -14.01
N PHE A 231 -3.76 1.18 -14.14
CA PHE A 231 -3.13 1.88 -13.01
C PHE A 231 -4.15 2.19 -11.93
N ASN A 232 -3.78 1.98 -10.66
CA ASN A 232 -4.64 2.33 -9.55
C ASN A 232 -4.31 3.72 -9.00
N VAL A 233 -5.17 4.69 -9.31
CA VAL A 233 -5.05 6.09 -8.85
C VAL A 233 -5.20 6.24 -7.33
N PHE A 234 -5.72 5.22 -6.64
CA PHE A 234 -5.76 5.15 -5.18
C PHE A 234 -5.86 3.71 -4.68
N ALA A 235 -4.92 3.29 -3.84
CA ALA A 235 -4.92 1.91 -3.35
C ALA A 235 -6.02 1.69 -2.29
N ILE A 236 -6.87 0.65 -2.47
CA ILE A 236 -7.95 0.32 -1.51
C ILE A 236 -7.42 -0.05 -0.11
N ARG A 237 -6.10 -0.31 0.03
CA ARG A 237 -5.44 -0.45 1.32
C ARG A 237 -5.50 0.82 2.19
N GLY A 238 -5.72 1.99 1.59
CA GLY A 238 -5.78 3.29 2.24
C GLY A 238 -4.46 4.05 2.06
N GLU A 239 -4.40 4.89 1.04
CA GLU A 239 -3.31 5.84 0.77
C GLU A 239 -3.90 7.22 0.49
N GLU A 240 -3.08 8.20 0.15
CA GLU A 240 -3.57 9.50 -0.32
C GLU A 240 -4.07 9.41 -1.77
N TYR A 241 -5.01 10.29 -2.14
CA TYR A 241 -5.47 10.43 -3.52
C TYR A 241 -4.33 10.90 -4.43
N ARG A 242 -4.18 10.23 -5.58
CA ARG A 242 -3.25 10.61 -6.63
C ARG A 242 -4.06 11.12 -7.82
N ASP A 243 -3.85 12.38 -8.16
CA ASP A 243 -4.51 12.98 -9.32
C ASP A 243 -3.93 12.39 -10.62
N PRO A 244 -4.71 11.62 -11.41
CA PRO A 244 -4.21 10.99 -12.61
C PRO A 244 -3.75 12.00 -13.68
N ARG A 245 -4.19 13.27 -13.61
CA ARG A 245 -3.73 14.31 -14.53
C ARG A 245 -2.22 14.54 -14.45
N ILE A 246 -1.62 14.33 -13.28
CA ILE A 246 -0.17 14.42 -13.08
C ILE A 246 0.53 13.33 -13.88
N MET A 247 0.00 12.10 -13.85
CA MET A 247 0.54 10.97 -14.58
C MET A 247 0.39 11.08 -16.10
N MET A 248 -0.74 11.65 -16.56
CA MET A 248 -0.98 11.83 -18.00
C MET A 248 0.16 12.62 -18.66
N LYS A 249 0.64 13.68 -18.00
CA LYS A 249 1.79 14.45 -18.48
C LYS A 249 3.05 13.58 -18.64
N GLY A 250 3.37 12.77 -17.63
CA GLY A 250 4.52 11.87 -17.69
C GLY A 250 4.39 10.79 -18.78
N LEU A 251 3.17 10.31 -19.05
CA LEU A 251 2.90 9.37 -20.14
C LEU A 251 3.05 10.02 -21.51
N ASP A 252 2.60 11.27 -21.67
CA ASP A 252 2.79 12.04 -22.90
C ASP A 252 4.31 12.26 -23.16
N GLU A 253 5.07 12.69 -22.14
CA GLU A 253 6.53 12.83 -22.21
C GLU A 253 7.24 11.49 -22.53
N LEU A 254 6.79 10.38 -21.94
CA LEU A 254 7.33 9.05 -22.21
C LEU A 254 7.10 8.62 -23.67
N ALA A 255 5.93 8.93 -24.24
CA ALA A 255 5.61 8.64 -25.64
C ALA A 255 6.47 9.46 -26.63
N GLU A 256 6.85 10.69 -26.26
CA GLU A 256 7.70 11.57 -27.06
C GLU A 256 9.16 11.12 -27.15
N LEU A 257 9.63 10.26 -26.23
CA LEU A 257 11.00 9.73 -26.27
C LEU A 257 11.26 8.81 -27.47
N GLU A 258 10.20 8.27 -28.09
CA GLU A 258 10.31 7.38 -29.25
C GLU A 258 11.25 6.18 -28.98
N ALA A 259 11.07 5.56 -27.82
CA ALA A 259 11.87 4.43 -27.38
C ALA A 259 11.68 3.20 -28.28
N GLU A 260 12.77 2.52 -28.64
CA GLU A 260 12.72 1.21 -29.31
C GLU A 260 12.46 0.07 -28.32
N ASN A 261 12.86 0.28 -27.05
CA ASN A 261 12.63 -0.65 -25.96
C ASN A 261 12.15 0.10 -24.71
N LEU A 262 11.19 -0.47 -24.00
CA LEU A 262 10.63 0.09 -22.77
C LEU A 262 10.64 -0.96 -21.66
N ILE A 263 11.25 -0.63 -20.53
CA ILE A 263 11.23 -1.45 -19.32
C ILE A 263 10.36 -0.76 -18.28
N GLY A 264 9.42 -1.50 -17.69
CA GLY A 264 8.67 -1.04 -16.52
C GLY A 264 9.35 -1.43 -15.21
N ALA A 265 9.04 -0.72 -14.13
CA ALA A 265 9.27 -1.17 -12.76
C ALA A 265 8.50 -2.46 -12.44
N HIS A 266 7.47 -2.79 -13.23
CA HIS A 266 6.68 -4.01 -13.14
C HIS A 266 6.44 -4.64 -14.51
N GLY A 267 6.39 -5.97 -14.54
CA GLY A 267 5.94 -6.75 -15.69
C GLY A 267 6.93 -6.82 -16.86
N PRO A 268 6.56 -7.52 -17.94
CA PRO A 268 7.45 -7.72 -19.08
C PRO A 268 7.82 -6.42 -19.81
N PRO A 269 9.01 -6.35 -20.43
CA PRO A 269 9.40 -5.21 -21.27
C PRO A 269 8.66 -5.22 -22.62
N PHE A 270 8.63 -4.05 -23.27
CA PHE A 270 8.08 -3.84 -24.61
C PHE A 270 9.19 -3.50 -25.60
N SER A 271 8.98 -3.85 -26.87
CA SER A 271 9.90 -3.56 -27.97
C SER A 271 9.13 -3.10 -29.22
N GLY A 272 9.74 -2.22 -30.00
CA GLY A 272 9.17 -1.63 -31.20
C GLY A 272 8.52 -0.29 -30.92
N GLN A 273 9.07 0.78 -31.50
CA GLN A 273 8.66 2.17 -31.26
C GLN A 273 7.15 2.41 -31.46
N GLU A 274 6.59 1.98 -32.58
CA GLU A 274 5.16 2.17 -32.88
C GLU A 274 4.25 1.43 -31.90
N GLU A 275 4.62 0.20 -31.52
CA GLU A 275 3.83 -0.60 -30.57
C GLU A 275 3.91 0.01 -29.16
N ILE A 276 5.10 0.42 -28.72
CA ILE A 276 5.30 1.12 -27.44
C ILE A 276 4.45 2.38 -27.39
N LYS A 277 4.51 3.22 -28.43
CA LYS A 277 3.73 4.47 -28.51
C LYS A 277 2.24 4.20 -28.46
N LYS A 278 1.75 3.21 -29.20
CA LYS A 278 0.34 2.78 -29.19
C LYS A 278 -0.11 2.32 -27.80
N ILE A 279 0.70 1.53 -27.10
CA ILE A 279 0.40 1.05 -25.75
C ILE A 279 0.35 2.21 -24.76
N ILE A 280 1.31 3.13 -24.81
CA ILE A 280 1.35 4.32 -23.92
C ILE A 280 0.11 5.19 -24.14
N ILE A 281 -0.23 5.50 -25.40
CA ILE A 281 -1.41 6.31 -25.74
C ILE A 281 -2.69 5.63 -25.22
N ASN A 282 -2.86 4.33 -25.48
CA ASN A 282 -4.04 3.60 -25.00
C ASN A 282 -4.16 3.62 -23.46
N TYR A 283 -3.03 3.47 -22.76
CA TYR A 283 -2.98 3.55 -21.29
C TYR A 283 -3.36 4.94 -20.77
N ARG A 284 -2.73 5.97 -21.34
CA ARG A 284 -2.96 7.38 -21.00
C ARG A 284 -4.41 7.80 -21.25
N ASP A 285 -5.00 7.37 -22.36
CA ASP A 285 -6.41 7.65 -22.69
C ASP A 285 -7.38 6.90 -21.77
N THR A 286 -7.02 5.73 -21.26
CA THR A 286 -7.82 5.03 -20.25
C THR A 286 -7.91 5.84 -18.96
N LEU A 287 -6.79 6.42 -18.50
CA LEU A 287 -6.76 7.27 -17.32
C LEU A 287 -7.54 8.57 -17.54
N GLN A 288 -7.36 9.22 -18.70
CA GLN A 288 -8.13 10.42 -19.04
C GLN A 288 -9.63 10.13 -19.09
N PHE A 289 -10.04 9.02 -19.70
CA PHE A 289 -11.44 8.63 -19.76
C PHE A 289 -12.07 8.51 -18.37
N LEU A 290 -11.41 7.80 -17.44
CA LEU A 290 -11.91 7.63 -16.08
C LEU A 290 -12.05 8.97 -15.36
N TRP A 291 -11.07 9.85 -15.49
CA TRP A 291 -11.11 11.18 -14.87
C TRP A 291 -12.21 12.06 -15.49
N ASP A 292 -12.21 12.23 -16.82
CA ASP A 292 -13.15 13.08 -17.55
C ASP A 292 -14.59 12.65 -17.32
N GLN A 293 -14.87 11.34 -17.37
CA GLN A 293 -16.24 10.85 -17.18
C GLN A 293 -16.69 10.95 -15.72
N THR A 294 -15.79 10.78 -14.76
CA THR A 294 -16.12 10.99 -13.33
C THR A 294 -16.47 12.45 -13.07
N VAL A 295 -15.63 13.38 -13.52
CA VAL A 295 -15.87 14.82 -13.38
C VAL A 295 -17.13 15.26 -14.13
N ARG A 296 -17.37 14.72 -15.33
CA ARG A 296 -18.59 14.99 -16.09
C ARG A 296 -19.86 14.51 -15.36
N CYS A 297 -19.81 13.37 -14.67
CA CYS A 297 -20.95 12.88 -13.87
C CYS A 297 -21.17 13.78 -12.65
N ALA A 298 -20.12 14.11 -11.91
CA ALA A 298 -20.20 15.01 -10.75
C ALA A 298 -20.74 16.39 -11.14
N ASN A 299 -20.25 16.99 -12.23
CA ASN A 299 -20.74 18.29 -12.73
C ASN A 299 -22.22 18.28 -13.17
N LYS A 300 -22.81 17.09 -13.38
CA LYS A 300 -24.23 16.92 -13.70
C LYS A 300 -25.08 16.68 -12.44
N GLY A 301 -24.48 16.64 -11.26
CA GLY A 301 -25.16 16.32 -10.00
C GLY A 301 -25.47 14.83 -9.82
N LEU A 302 -24.78 13.93 -10.52
CA LEU A 302 -24.93 12.50 -10.24
C LEU A 302 -24.25 12.18 -8.91
N THR A 303 -24.96 11.44 -8.06
CA THR A 303 -24.40 10.81 -6.86
C THR A 303 -23.31 9.82 -7.24
N LEU A 304 -22.51 9.39 -6.27
CA LEU A 304 -21.39 8.51 -6.56
C LEU A 304 -21.84 7.14 -7.10
N ASN A 305 -22.94 6.61 -6.58
CA ASN A 305 -23.49 5.32 -7.04
C ASN A 305 -24.07 5.41 -8.46
N GLU A 306 -24.68 6.55 -8.82
CA GLU A 306 -25.15 6.81 -10.19
C GLU A 306 -23.96 6.96 -11.15
N ALA A 307 -22.90 7.66 -10.75
CA ALA A 307 -21.69 7.82 -11.54
C ALA A 307 -21.03 6.45 -11.82
N VAL A 308 -20.87 5.63 -10.79
CA VAL A 308 -20.36 4.25 -10.91
C VAL A 308 -21.20 3.40 -11.87
N SER A 309 -22.53 3.53 -11.80
CA SER A 309 -23.44 2.80 -12.67
C SER A 309 -23.37 3.28 -14.13
N THR A 310 -23.14 4.58 -14.33
CA THR A 310 -23.12 5.24 -15.63
C THR A 310 -21.81 5.02 -16.39
N ILE A 311 -20.67 5.07 -15.69
CA ILE A 311 -19.35 5.04 -16.34
C ILE A 311 -18.97 3.60 -16.66
N LYS A 312 -18.88 3.29 -17.95
CA LYS A 312 -18.40 2.00 -18.46
C LYS A 312 -17.21 2.22 -19.39
N LEU A 313 -16.13 1.48 -19.17
CA LEU A 313 -14.97 1.52 -20.07
C LEU A 313 -15.37 0.99 -21.46
N PRO A 314 -14.97 1.65 -22.55
CA PRO A 314 -15.02 1.10 -23.91
C PRO A 314 -14.35 -0.28 -24.03
N THR A 315 -14.89 -1.16 -24.88
CA THR A 315 -14.38 -2.54 -25.03
C THR A 315 -12.93 -2.62 -25.51
N HIS A 316 -12.44 -1.65 -26.29
CA HIS A 316 -11.06 -1.66 -26.79
C HIS A 316 -10.02 -1.54 -25.66
N PHE A 317 -10.39 -1.06 -24.49
CA PHE A 317 -9.52 -1.10 -23.31
C PHE A 317 -9.31 -2.51 -22.74
N GLN A 318 -9.95 -3.55 -23.29
CA GLN A 318 -9.62 -4.95 -22.99
C GLN A 318 -8.60 -5.55 -23.96
N ASP A 319 -8.27 -4.89 -25.06
CA ASP A 319 -7.44 -5.46 -26.13
C ASP A 319 -5.99 -5.72 -25.67
N HIS A 320 -5.56 -5.02 -24.61
CA HIS A 320 -4.22 -5.16 -24.05
C HIS A 320 -4.27 -5.22 -22.51
N TYR A 321 -3.43 -6.07 -21.91
CA TYR A 321 -3.43 -6.34 -20.47
C TYR A 321 -3.11 -5.09 -19.62
N THR A 322 -2.38 -4.13 -20.16
CA THR A 322 -2.07 -2.86 -19.48
C THR A 322 -3.32 -2.02 -19.19
N THR A 323 -4.43 -2.22 -19.91
CA THR A 323 -5.67 -1.47 -19.65
C THR A 323 -6.76 -2.35 -19.01
N GLN A 324 -6.45 -3.61 -18.72
CA GLN A 324 -7.36 -4.55 -18.07
C GLN A 324 -7.38 -4.35 -16.54
N GLN A 325 -8.53 -4.66 -15.94
CA GLN A 325 -8.83 -4.53 -14.51
C GLN A 325 -8.17 -5.65 -13.67
N LEU A 326 -6.85 -5.80 -13.78
CA LEU A 326 -6.07 -6.88 -13.15
C LEU A 326 -5.56 -6.53 -11.75
N TYR A 327 -5.70 -5.27 -11.35
CA TYR A 327 -5.27 -4.77 -10.05
C TYR A 327 -6.44 -4.17 -9.26
N GLY A 328 -7.11 -3.17 -9.84
CA GLY A 328 -8.39 -2.62 -9.34
C GLY A 328 -9.48 -2.65 -10.42
N VAL A 329 -10.68 -2.20 -10.06
CA VAL A 329 -11.85 -2.11 -10.97
C VAL A 329 -12.31 -0.67 -11.17
N VAL A 330 -12.93 -0.38 -12.30
CA VAL A 330 -13.41 0.93 -12.75
C VAL A 330 -14.28 1.61 -11.69
N GLU A 331 -15.24 0.88 -11.12
CA GLU A 331 -16.08 1.39 -10.03
C GLU A 331 -15.24 2.01 -8.90
N HIS A 332 -14.15 1.37 -8.49
CA HIS A 332 -13.28 1.92 -7.44
C HIS A 332 -12.55 3.18 -7.92
N HIS A 333 -12.06 3.20 -9.16
CA HIS A 333 -11.40 4.40 -9.72
C HIS A 333 -12.34 5.61 -9.74
N VAL A 334 -13.61 5.40 -10.13
CA VAL A 334 -14.63 6.47 -10.10
C VAL A 334 -14.83 6.98 -8.67
N ARG A 335 -15.00 6.09 -7.69
CA ARG A 335 -15.13 6.46 -6.26
C ARG A 335 -13.93 7.26 -5.76
N GLN A 336 -12.74 6.85 -6.17
CA GLN A 336 -11.49 7.48 -5.75
C GLN A 336 -11.31 8.87 -6.37
N ILE A 337 -11.57 9.02 -7.67
CA ILE A 337 -11.48 10.31 -8.37
C ILE A 337 -12.54 11.27 -7.82
N TYR A 338 -13.78 10.81 -7.64
CA TYR A 338 -14.83 11.63 -7.05
C TYR A 338 -14.45 12.09 -5.65
N SER A 339 -14.09 11.15 -4.76
CA SER A 339 -13.78 11.48 -3.37
C SER A 339 -12.52 12.34 -3.23
N GLY A 340 -11.54 12.14 -4.12
CA GLY A 340 -10.31 12.93 -4.16
C GLY A 340 -10.52 14.37 -4.59
N LEU A 341 -11.51 14.64 -5.45
CA LEU A 341 -11.81 15.99 -5.93
C LEU A 341 -12.86 16.72 -5.08
N PHE A 342 -13.88 16.01 -4.61
CA PHE A 342 -15.07 16.61 -4.00
C PHE A 342 -15.26 16.24 -2.52
N GLY A 343 -14.46 15.31 -1.98
CA GLY A 343 -14.58 14.84 -0.60
C GLY A 343 -15.57 13.69 -0.45
N TRP A 344 -15.98 13.42 0.80
CA TRP A 344 -16.78 12.24 1.14
C TRP A 344 -18.27 12.34 0.76
N PHE A 345 -18.80 13.57 0.64
CA PHE A 345 -20.22 13.81 0.42
C PHE A 345 -20.51 13.89 -1.08
N ASP A 346 -21.41 13.03 -1.56
CA ASP A 346 -21.75 12.89 -2.97
C ASP A 346 -23.12 13.48 -3.34
N GLU A 347 -23.60 14.43 -2.52
CA GLU A 347 -24.90 15.09 -2.64
C GLU A 347 -26.14 14.20 -2.40
N ASP A 348 -25.96 12.92 -2.03
CA ASP A 348 -27.05 12.06 -1.53
C ASP A 348 -27.43 12.45 -0.09
N GLU A 349 -28.66 12.92 0.12
CA GLU A 349 -29.11 13.42 1.42
C GLU A 349 -29.07 12.36 2.52
N ALA A 350 -29.20 11.07 2.19
CA ALA A 350 -29.13 9.99 3.15
C ALA A 350 -27.70 9.79 3.70
N ASN A 351 -26.69 10.20 2.94
CA ASN A 351 -25.29 10.15 3.36
C ASN A 351 -24.89 11.37 4.21
N LEU A 352 -25.68 12.45 4.23
CA LEU A 352 -25.36 13.66 5.00
C LEU A 352 -25.48 13.44 6.52
N PHE A 353 -26.53 12.71 6.94
CA PHE A 353 -26.78 12.38 8.35
C PHE A 353 -27.14 10.89 8.49
N PRO A 354 -26.17 9.98 8.25
CA PRO A 354 -26.46 8.56 8.25
C PRO A 354 -26.78 8.08 9.66
N VAL A 355 -27.80 7.24 9.78
CA VAL A 355 -28.09 6.53 11.06
C VAL A 355 -26.87 5.66 11.42
N PRO A 356 -26.37 5.69 12.67
CA PRO A 356 -25.22 4.89 13.09
C PRO A 356 -25.37 3.40 12.76
N SER A 357 -24.26 2.76 12.39
CA SER A 357 -24.27 1.44 11.70
C SER A 357 -25.04 0.32 12.42
N PRO A 358 -24.90 0.09 13.75
CA PRO A 358 -25.70 -0.93 14.44
C PRO A 358 -27.19 -0.62 14.39
N GLU A 359 -27.57 0.62 14.69
CA GLU A 359 -28.97 1.04 14.69
C GLU A 359 -29.61 0.95 13.30
N ARG A 360 -28.89 1.41 12.27
CA ARG A 360 -29.34 1.31 10.88
C ARG A 360 -29.59 -0.13 10.48
N SER A 361 -28.65 -1.03 10.80
CA SER A 361 -28.76 -2.46 10.48
C SER A 361 -29.98 -3.09 11.14
N VAL A 362 -30.20 -2.83 12.43
CA VAL A 362 -31.37 -3.33 13.18
C VAL A 362 -32.69 -2.87 12.54
N ARG A 363 -32.77 -1.60 12.13
CA ARG A 363 -33.97 -1.06 11.46
C ARG A 363 -34.21 -1.72 10.11
N LEU A 364 -33.17 -1.94 9.31
CA LEU A 364 -33.28 -2.60 8.01
C LEU A 364 -33.70 -4.06 8.14
N ILE A 365 -33.09 -4.81 9.05
CA ILE A 365 -33.46 -6.20 9.34
C ILE A 365 -34.94 -6.29 9.74
N LYS A 366 -35.40 -5.40 10.62
CA LYS A 366 -36.82 -5.32 11.01
C LYS A 366 -37.72 -5.00 9.82
N GLY A 367 -37.35 -4.04 8.98
CA GLY A 367 -38.10 -3.64 7.78
C GLY A 367 -38.25 -4.77 6.76
N PHE A 368 -37.24 -5.64 6.65
CA PHE A 368 -37.26 -6.82 5.77
C PHE A 368 -37.99 -8.04 6.36
N GLY A 369 -38.55 -7.93 7.57
CA GLY A 369 -39.34 -8.98 8.21
C GLY A 369 -38.58 -9.84 9.22
N GLY A 370 -37.43 -9.36 9.71
CA GLY A 370 -36.64 -10.00 10.77
C GLY A 370 -35.47 -10.83 10.26
N ILE A 371 -34.63 -11.27 11.22
CA ILE A 371 -33.35 -11.96 10.97
C ILE A 371 -33.52 -13.17 10.05
N GLU A 372 -34.46 -14.07 10.36
CA GLU A 372 -34.65 -15.32 9.58
C GLU A 372 -35.04 -15.06 8.12
N LYS A 373 -35.85 -14.03 7.88
CA LYS A 373 -36.23 -13.66 6.51
C LYS A 373 -35.05 -13.06 5.75
N VAL A 374 -34.24 -12.23 6.41
CA VAL A 374 -33.00 -11.70 5.81
C VAL A 374 -32.02 -12.83 5.50
N ARG A 375 -31.84 -13.79 6.41
CA ARG A 375 -31.01 -14.99 6.19
C ARG A 375 -31.47 -15.78 4.96
N ALA A 376 -32.78 -16.05 4.84
CA ALA A 376 -33.32 -16.74 3.68
C ALA A 376 -33.06 -15.99 2.36
N ILE A 377 -33.18 -14.67 2.35
CA ILE A 377 -32.88 -13.86 1.15
C ILE A 377 -31.38 -13.93 0.83
N ILE A 378 -30.50 -13.84 1.83
CA ILE A 378 -29.05 -13.99 1.62
C ILE A 378 -28.73 -15.35 1.00
N ASP A 379 -29.30 -16.42 1.53
CA ASP A 379 -29.03 -17.77 1.06
C ASP A 379 -29.50 -17.94 -0.40
N SER A 380 -30.68 -17.42 -0.76
CA SER A 380 -31.13 -17.38 -2.16
C SER A 380 -30.23 -16.51 -3.06
N SER A 381 -29.80 -15.33 -2.59
CA SER A 381 -28.87 -14.48 -3.36
C SER A 381 -27.50 -15.12 -3.58
N LEU A 382 -27.02 -15.94 -2.64
CA LEU A 382 -25.80 -16.72 -2.82
C LEU A 382 -25.98 -17.81 -3.87
N GLU A 383 -27.12 -18.50 -3.89
CA GLU A 383 -27.47 -19.53 -4.89
C GLU A 383 -27.62 -18.92 -6.30
N GLU A 384 -28.16 -17.71 -6.40
CA GLU A 384 -28.32 -16.94 -7.65
C GLU A 384 -27.03 -16.21 -8.08
N GLU A 385 -25.95 -16.33 -7.31
CA GLU A 385 -24.69 -15.60 -7.48
C GLU A 385 -24.83 -14.06 -7.45
N ASP A 386 -25.90 -13.52 -6.86
CA ASP A 386 -26.06 -12.08 -6.57
C ASP A 386 -25.23 -11.68 -5.34
N PHE A 387 -23.91 -11.73 -5.50
CA PHE A 387 -22.98 -11.47 -4.42
C PHE A 387 -23.04 -10.04 -3.91
N ARG A 388 -23.40 -9.06 -4.76
CA ARG A 388 -23.53 -7.66 -4.32
C ARG A 388 -24.63 -7.56 -3.27
N TRP A 389 -25.80 -8.13 -3.56
CA TRP A 389 -26.93 -8.11 -2.64
C TRP A 389 -26.70 -8.99 -1.41
N ALA A 390 -26.12 -10.19 -1.59
CA ALA A 390 -25.75 -11.06 -0.48
C ALA A 390 -24.76 -10.38 0.49
N ILE A 391 -23.76 -9.64 -0.02
CA ILE A 391 -22.82 -8.85 0.81
C ILE A 391 -23.57 -7.78 1.59
N GLU A 392 -24.45 -7.02 0.93
CA GLU A 392 -25.20 -5.94 1.57
C GLU A 392 -26.04 -6.47 2.73
N LEU A 393 -26.89 -7.46 2.48
CA LEU A 393 -27.76 -8.03 3.50
C LEU A 393 -26.99 -8.71 4.63
N SER A 394 -25.96 -9.50 4.30
CA SER A 394 -25.13 -10.17 5.31
C SER A 394 -24.39 -9.14 6.18
N SER A 395 -24.01 -7.99 5.61
CA SER A 395 -23.40 -6.92 6.38
C SER A 395 -24.34 -6.40 7.46
N TRP A 396 -25.66 -6.32 7.24
CA TRP A 396 -26.59 -5.85 8.27
C TRP A 396 -26.58 -6.78 9.48
N LEU A 397 -26.58 -8.10 9.26
CA LEU A 397 -26.51 -9.08 10.33
C LEU A 397 -25.19 -8.95 11.11
N VAL A 398 -24.06 -8.86 10.41
CA VAL A 398 -22.72 -8.74 11.02
C VAL A 398 -22.51 -7.41 11.77
N ARG A 399 -23.09 -6.31 11.27
CA ARG A 399 -22.92 -4.95 11.79
C ARG A 399 -23.99 -4.54 12.81
N SER A 400 -24.98 -5.39 13.08
CA SER A 400 -26.12 -5.08 13.96
C SER A 400 -25.76 -4.88 15.44
N ASN A 401 -24.58 -5.34 15.87
CA ASN A 401 -24.10 -5.23 17.25
C ASN A 401 -22.60 -4.87 17.31
N LEU A 402 -22.16 -4.37 18.47
CA LEU A 402 -20.75 -4.09 18.76
C LEU A 402 -20.10 -5.29 19.47
N ASN A 403 -18.82 -5.55 19.17
CA ASN A 403 -18.01 -6.51 19.92
C ASN A 403 -17.42 -5.88 21.19
N ALA A 404 -16.64 -6.65 21.95
CA ALA A 404 -16.00 -6.19 23.19
C ALA A 404 -15.05 -5.00 23.01
N GLN A 405 -14.62 -4.69 21.78
CA GLN A 405 -13.76 -3.56 21.43
C GLN A 405 -14.56 -2.37 20.86
N GLY A 406 -15.89 -2.40 20.93
CA GLY A 406 -16.75 -1.33 20.41
C GLY A 406 -16.83 -1.29 18.87
N ILE A 407 -16.39 -2.34 18.18
CA ILE A 407 -16.42 -2.43 16.71
C ILE A 407 -17.71 -3.14 16.29
N ALA A 408 -18.44 -2.56 15.33
CA ALA A 408 -19.60 -3.21 14.72
C ALA A 408 -19.16 -4.39 13.85
N ASP A 409 -18.78 -5.52 14.44
CA ASP A 409 -18.33 -6.73 13.75
C ASP A 409 -18.60 -7.95 14.64
N ALA A 410 -19.85 -8.07 15.11
CA ALA A 410 -20.25 -8.95 16.22
C ALA A 410 -21.48 -9.82 15.92
N GLY A 411 -21.88 -9.95 14.65
CA GLY A 411 -22.93 -10.88 14.27
C GLY A 411 -22.58 -12.33 14.60
N GLU A 412 -23.61 -13.18 14.64
CA GLU A 412 -23.45 -14.61 14.90
C GLU A 412 -22.51 -15.27 13.87
N LEU A 413 -21.79 -16.32 14.28
CA LEU A 413 -20.80 -16.98 13.44
C LEU A 413 -21.37 -17.42 12.08
N GLU A 414 -22.62 -17.90 12.05
CA GLU A 414 -23.27 -18.32 10.80
C GLU A 414 -23.58 -17.13 9.87
N ASP A 415 -23.90 -15.95 10.40
CA ASP A 415 -24.09 -14.74 9.60
C ASP A 415 -22.77 -14.17 9.09
N ARG A 416 -21.71 -14.26 9.91
CA ARG A 416 -20.35 -13.95 9.49
C ARG A 416 -19.90 -14.87 8.36
N LYS A 417 -20.19 -16.17 8.44
CA LYS A 417 -19.92 -17.15 7.38
C LYS A 417 -20.70 -16.86 6.10
N ARG A 418 -21.95 -16.41 6.17
CA ARG A 418 -22.71 -15.94 4.99
C ARG A 418 -22.01 -14.77 4.29
N LEU A 419 -21.57 -13.76 5.06
CA LEU A 419 -20.78 -12.66 4.50
C LEU A 419 -19.45 -13.16 3.91
N ALA A 420 -18.79 -14.11 4.57
CA ALA A 420 -17.56 -14.72 4.06
C ALA A 420 -17.79 -15.46 2.73
N SER A 421 -18.87 -16.21 2.59
CA SER A 421 -19.26 -16.89 1.35
C SER A 421 -19.53 -15.91 0.22
N ALA A 422 -20.26 -14.82 0.48
CA ALA A 422 -20.51 -13.79 -0.52
C ALA A 422 -19.21 -13.10 -1.00
N LEU A 423 -18.30 -12.79 -0.06
CA LEU A 423 -16.98 -12.23 -0.36
C LEU A 423 -16.11 -13.21 -1.16
N ARG A 424 -16.16 -14.52 -0.86
CA ARG A 424 -15.49 -15.56 -1.66
C ARG A 424 -16.05 -15.62 -3.08
N GLY A 425 -17.36 -15.54 -3.24
CA GLY A 425 -18.01 -15.45 -4.55
C GLY A 425 -17.44 -14.31 -5.41
N VAL A 426 -17.30 -13.11 -4.84
CA VAL A 426 -16.62 -11.97 -5.50
C VAL A 426 -15.16 -12.29 -5.79
N ALA A 427 -14.43 -12.83 -4.82
CA ALA A 427 -13.00 -13.08 -4.93
C ALA A 427 -12.64 -14.15 -5.98
N TYR A 428 -13.52 -15.12 -6.21
CA TYR A 428 -13.32 -16.19 -7.19
C TYR A 428 -13.65 -15.76 -8.61
N THR A 429 -14.48 -14.73 -8.76
CA THR A 429 -14.98 -14.28 -10.08
C THR A 429 -14.40 -12.94 -10.53
N THR A 430 -13.73 -12.18 -9.66
CA THR A 430 -13.06 -10.93 -10.06
C THR A 430 -11.70 -11.18 -10.72
N SER A 431 -11.39 -10.38 -11.74
CA SER A 431 -10.05 -10.32 -12.35
C SER A 431 -9.05 -9.47 -11.55
N ALA A 432 -9.53 -8.63 -10.63
CA ALA A 432 -8.71 -7.64 -9.93
C ALA A 432 -8.04 -8.23 -8.68
N ALA A 433 -6.71 -8.30 -8.70
CA ALA A 433 -5.93 -8.89 -7.61
C ALA A 433 -6.18 -8.22 -6.24
N ASN A 434 -6.29 -6.89 -6.18
CA ASN A 434 -6.51 -6.20 -4.89
C ASN A 434 -7.87 -6.57 -4.29
N ILE A 435 -8.91 -6.69 -5.12
CA ILE A 435 -10.26 -7.04 -4.67
C ILE A 435 -10.28 -8.49 -4.20
N ARG A 436 -9.74 -9.41 -5.01
CA ARG A 436 -9.61 -10.81 -4.64
C ARG A 436 -8.93 -10.94 -3.27
N ASN A 437 -7.74 -10.39 -3.12
CA ASN A 437 -6.94 -10.57 -1.92
C ASN A 437 -7.62 -9.94 -0.70
N TRP A 438 -8.26 -8.78 -0.86
CA TRP A 438 -9.02 -8.13 0.21
C TRP A 438 -10.22 -8.99 0.65
N CYS A 439 -11.01 -9.47 -0.31
CA CYS A 439 -12.21 -10.28 -0.06
C CYS A 439 -11.87 -11.61 0.62
N ILE A 440 -10.85 -12.34 0.15
CA ILE A 440 -10.42 -13.59 0.78
C ILE A 440 -9.90 -13.34 2.20
N THR A 441 -9.01 -12.36 2.36
CA THR A 441 -8.45 -12.04 3.68
C THR A 441 -9.55 -11.68 4.68
N ARG A 442 -10.59 -10.96 4.25
CA ARG A 442 -11.74 -10.64 5.10
C ARG A 442 -12.66 -11.84 5.34
N ALA A 443 -12.86 -12.71 4.34
CA ALA A 443 -13.64 -13.93 4.50
C ALA A 443 -13.01 -14.87 5.55
N LEU A 444 -11.69 -15.03 5.52
CA LEU A 444 -10.92 -15.81 6.51
C LEU A 444 -11.01 -15.22 7.93
N GLU A 445 -11.13 -13.90 8.07
CA GLU A 445 -11.36 -13.27 9.38
C GLU A 445 -12.80 -13.47 9.88
N LEU A 446 -13.77 -13.46 8.96
CA LEU A 446 -15.18 -13.64 9.28
C LEU A 446 -15.48 -15.05 9.80
N ASP A 447 -14.87 -16.07 9.20
CA ASP A 447 -15.02 -17.48 9.58
C ASP A 447 -14.00 -17.97 10.63
N GLU A 448 -13.21 -17.05 11.19
CA GLU A 448 -12.23 -17.27 12.27
C GLU A 448 -11.02 -18.15 11.89
N SER A 449 -10.82 -18.44 10.60
CA SER A 449 -9.62 -19.14 10.11
C SER A 449 -8.35 -18.25 10.09
N LEU A 450 -8.51 -16.93 10.18
CA LEU A 450 -7.41 -15.96 10.23
C LEU A 450 -7.64 -14.89 11.31
N ASN A 451 -6.65 -14.66 12.17
CA ASN A 451 -6.70 -13.62 13.20
C ASN A 451 -5.80 -12.42 12.83
N LEU A 452 -6.44 -11.27 12.53
CA LEU A 452 -5.77 -10.02 12.19
C LEU A 452 -5.80 -8.98 13.33
N SER A 453 -6.22 -9.35 14.54
CA SER A 453 -6.32 -8.43 15.69
C SER A 453 -5.02 -7.67 15.98
N ARG A 454 -3.87 -8.30 15.73
CA ARG A 454 -2.54 -7.66 15.87
C ARG A 454 -2.36 -6.41 15.02
N PHE A 455 -3.06 -6.30 13.87
CA PHE A 455 -3.00 -5.15 12.96
C PHE A 455 -4.01 -4.05 13.34
N ARG A 456 -4.72 -4.20 14.47
CA ARG A 456 -5.60 -3.16 15.05
C ARG A 456 -4.99 -2.50 16.28
N LYS A 457 -3.78 -2.88 16.66
CA LYS A 457 -3.02 -2.30 17.77
C LYS A 457 -1.85 -1.50 17.20
N HIS A 458 -1.53 -0.38 17.85
CA HIS A 458 -0.29 0.33 17.56
C HIS A 458 0.88 -0.49 18.11
N ARG A 459 1.81 -0.88 17.22
CA ARG A 459 2.99 -1.66 17.58
C ARG A 459 4.20 -0.98 17.00
N PHE A 460 5.16 -0.68 17.86
CA PHE A 460 6.40 -0.03 17.45
C PHE A 460 7.52 -1.05 17.34
N ASN A 461 8.37 -0.92 16.32
CA ASN A 461 9.61 -1.67 16.20
C ASN A 461 10.76 -0.80 16.71
N LYS A 462 11.54 -1.28 17.69
CA LYS A 462 12.67 -0.51 18.25
C LYS A 462 13.64 -0.02 17.18
N ARG A 463 14.00 -0.85 16.19
CA ARG A 463 14.93 -0.47 15.12
C ARG A 463 14.39 0.63 14.20
N GLU A 464 13.06 0.73 14.09
CA GLU A 464 12.42 1.82 13.35
C GLU A 464 12.36 3.10 14.20
N LEU A 465 12.16 2.97 15.52
CA LEU A 465 12.19 4.09 16.46
C LEU A 465 13.60 4.69 16.61
N GLU A 466 14.65 3.87 16.62
CA GLU A 466 16.06 4.28 16.70
C GLU A 466 16.50 5.17 15.51
N ARG A 467 15.70 5.22 14.43
CA ARG A 467 15.92 6.11 13.28
C ARG A 467 15.24 7.47 13.44
N ARG A 468 14.50 7.69 14.51
CA ARG A 468 13.76 8.91 14.82
C ARG A 468 14.46 9.68 15.93
N THR A 469 14.17 10.97 16.02
CA THR A 469 14.48 11.75 17.22
C THR A 469 13.51 11.39 18.36
N PRO A 470 13.90 11.56 19.63
CA PRO A 470 12.97 11.48 20.76
C PRO A 470 11.71 12.33 20.56
N VAL A 471 11.85 13.58 20.10
CA VAL A 471 10.71 14.46 19.75
C VAL A 471 9.76 13.81 18.76
N ASP A 472 10.27 13.24 17.67
CA ASP A 472 9.42 12.65 16.62
C ASP A 472 8.72 11.38 17.09
N SER A 473 9.36 10.60 17.97
CA SER A 473 8.73 9.41 18.57
C SER A 473 7.65 9.78 19.59
N LEU A 474 7.83 10.87 20.35
CA LEU A 474 6.80 11.36 21.29
C LEU A 474 5.52 11.81 20.58
N LYS A 475 5.61 12.36 19.36
CA LYS A 475 4.41 12.72 18.56
C LYS A 475 3.46 11.54 18.36
N LEU A 476 3.98 10.31 18.35
CA LEU A 476 3.19 9.10 18.14
C LEU A 476 2.22 8.80 19.29
N LEU A 477 2.51 9.25 20.51
CA LEU A 477 1.61 9.10 21.65
C LEU A 477 0.28 9.85 21.46
N ARG A 478 0.25 10.89 20.63
CA ARG A 478 -0.94 11.74 20.44
C ARG A 478 -2.16 10.96 19.97
N VAL A 479 -1.95 9.96 19.12
CA VAL A 479 -3.02 9.08 18.60
C VAL A 479 -3.33 7.89 19.50
N LEU A 480 -2.58 7.74 20.61
CA LEU A 480 -2.85 6.74 21.64
C LEU A 480 -3.56 7.32 22.86
N LEU A 481 -3.75 8.65 22.94
CA LEU A 481 -4.48 9.27 24.04
C LEU A 481 -5.93 8.77 24.04
N ILE A 482 -6.39 8.30 25.20
CA ILE A 482 -7.78 7.89 25.46
C ILE A 482 -8.51 9.12 26.02
N PRO A 483 -9.38 9.79 25.23
CA PRO A 483 -9.97 11.08 25.63
C PRO A 483 -10.76 11.00 26.93
N GLU A 484 -11.42 9.87 27.21
CA GLU A 484 -12.22 9.63 28.41
C GLU A 484 -11.36 9.57 29.67
N LYS A 485 -10.11 9.10 29.56
CA LYS A 485 -9.16 9.10 30.69
C LYS A 485 -8.49 10.45 30.89
N ALA A 486 -8.43 11.26 29.83
CA ALA A 486 -7.86 12.59 29.82
C ALA A 486 -8.89 13.70 30.10
N ASP A 487 -10.16 13.36 30.30
CA ASP A 487 -11.21 14.32 30.57
C ASP A 487 -10.94 15.08 31.88
N ALA A 488 -11.06 16.41 31.82
CA ALA A 488 -10.68 17.33 32.89
C ALA A 488 -9.26 17.14 33.49
N TYR A 489 -8.38 16.36 32.85
CA TYR A 489 -7.00 16.16 33.27
C TYR A 489 -6.10 17.19 32.55
N THR A 490 -5.35 17.96 33.33
CA THR A 490 -4.34 18.89 32.81
C THR A 490 -3.04 18.71 33.55
N GLN A 491 -2.00 18.30 32.82
CA GLN A 491 -0.67 18.12 33.37
C GLN A 491 0.37 18.26 32.26
N THR A 492 1.54 18.80 32.58
CA THR A 492 2.71 18.77 31.70
C THR A 492 3.77 17.85 32.29
N LEU A 493 4.23 16.89 31.50
CA LEU A 493 5.40 16.08 31.80
C LEU A 493 6.62 16.62 31.04
N HIS A 494 7.69 16.90 31.78
CA HIS A 494 8.98 17.28 31.22
C HIS A 494 9.82 16.01 31.00
N PHE A 495 10.03 15.63 29.74
CA PHE A 495 10.95 14.57 29.36
C PHE A 495 12.36 15.13 29.25
N ASN A 496 13.26 14.62 30.10
CA ASN A 496 14.68 14.95 30.09
C ASN A 496 15.44 13.75 29.49
N PHE A 497 15.77 13.83 28.22
CA PHE A 497 16.57 12.81 27.56
C PHE A 497 18.05 13.01 27.88
N SER A 498 18.73 11.98 28.37
CA SER A 498 20.15 12.06 28.77
C SER A 498 21.11 12.40 27.63
N ASP A 499 20.64 12.32 26.38
CA ASP A 499 21.28 12.75 25.13
C ASP A 499 20.96 14.22 24.75
N ASP A 500 20.63 15.05 25.76
CA ASP A 500 20.50 16.53 25.72
C ASP A 500 19.28 17.09 24.95
N GLU A 501 18.18 16.31 24.86
CA GLU A 501 16.87 16.81 24.41
C GLU A 501 15.90 16.99 25.58
N ASN A 502 15.43 18.23 25.80
CA ASN A 502 14.42 18.55 26.81
C ASN A 502 13.09 18.84 26.12
N ILE A 503 12.05 18.07 26.44
CA ILE A 503 10.77 18.10 25.72
C ILE A 503 9.62 18.21 26.72
N PHE A 504 8.75 19.20 26.53
CA PHE A 504 7.54 19.34 27.34
C PHE A 504 6.37 18.69 26.61
N TYR A 505 5.64 17.82 27.30
CA TYR A 505 4.48 17.14 26.75
C TYR A 505 3.29 17.33 27.68
N SER A 506 2.25 18.00 27.20
CA SER A 506 1.05 18.28 27.99
C SER A 506 -0.13 17.45 27.54
N ILE A 507 -0.93 17.01 28.52
CA ILE A 507 -2.32 16.64 28.30
C ILE A 507 -3.16 17.82 28.78
N ARG A 508 -4.02 18.36 27.91
CA ARG A 508 -4.98 19.41 28.23
C ARG A 508 -6.19 19.32 27.31
N ASN A 509 -7.39 19.56 27.82
CA ASN A 509 -8.63 19.49 27.05
C ASN A 509 -8.80 18.18 26.26
N SER A 510 -8.41 17.04 26.86
CA SER A 510 -8.37 15.72 26.20
C SER A 510 -7.51 15.68 24.92
N VAL A 511 -6.49 16.54 24.85
CA VAL A 511 -5.51 16.60 23.76
C VAL A 511 -4.10 16.51 24.30
N ALA A 512 -3.27 15.73 23.61
CA ALA A 512 -1.85 15.61 23.85
C ALA A 512 -1.06 16.56 22.94
N VAL A 513 -0.21 17.40 23.53
CA VAL A 513 0.53 18.46 22.83
C VAL A 513 2.00 18.45 23.23
N ILE A 514 2.90 18.56 22.25
CA ILE A 514 4.30 18.88 22.50
C ILE A 514 4.41 20.40 22.61
N ASP A 515 4.83 20.89 23.78
CA ASP A 515 5.00 22.30 24.07
C ASP A 515 6.48 22.72 23.95
N THR A 516 6.71 24.01 23.66
CA THR A 516 8.06 24.57 23.55
C THR A 516 8.56 25.14 24.88
N LYS A 517 7.67 25.39 25.85
CA LYS A 517 7.94 25.88 27.20
C LYS A 517 6.84 25.43 28.15
N SER A 518 7.18 25.10 29.39
CA SER A 518 6.21 24.86 30.46
C SER A 518 6.76 25.28 31.83
N GLU A 519 5.85 25.54 32.77
CA GLU A 519 6.12 25.78 34.20
C GLU A 519 5.82 24.52 35.06
N GLY A 520 5.63 23.35 34.44
CA GLY A 520 5.28 22.10 35.13
C GLY A 520 6.38 21.57 36.05
N SER A 521 5.97 20.92 37.16
CA SER A 521 6.87 20.29 38.14
C SER A 521 7.10 18.79 37.92
N LEU A 522 6.36 18.16 36.99
CA LEU A 522 6.48 16.73 36.71
C LEU A 522 7.58 16.49 35.68
N SER A 523 8.55 15.63 36.00
CA SER A 523 9.65 15.30 35.09
C SER A 523 9.94 13.80 35.08
N LEU A 524 10.43 13.34 33.93
CA LEU A 524 10.93 11.99 33.70
C LEU A 524 12.30 12.09 33.02
N ASN A 525 13.36 11.68 33.72
CA ASN A 525 14.69 11.54 33.17
C ASN A 525 14.86 10.12 32.62
N LEU A 526 15.36 9.97 31.39
CA LEU A 526 15.60 8.67 30.75
C LEU A 526 16.55 8.83 29.55
N SER A 527 17.09 7.73 29.04
CA SER A 527 17.77 7.74 27.74
C SER A 527 16.77 7.57 26.58
N SER A 528 17.12 8.04 25.39
CA SER A 528 16.35 7.75 24.17
C SER A 528 16.20 6.25 23.90
N ASP A 529 17.23 5.44 24.21
CA ASP A 529 17.16 3.98 24.09
C ASP A 529 16.11 3.36 25.02
N THR A 530 16.07 3.80 26.29
CA THR A 530 15.05 3.38 27.26
C THR A 530 13.66 3.78 26.80
N TRP A 531 13.50 4.99 26.27
CA TRP A 531 12.23 5.44 25.70
C TRP A 531 11.76 4.59 24.52
N TYR A 532 12.67 4.20 23.63
CA TYR A 532 12.35 3.30 22.52
C TYR A 532 12.01 1.89 22.98
N ASP A 533 12.60 1.40 24.08
CA ASP A 533 12.20 0.13 24.71
C ASP A 533 10.79 0.20 25.31
N LEU A 534 10.44 1.31 25.97
CA LEU A 534 9.10 1.54 26.49
C LEU A 534 8.07 1.57 25.34
N LEU A 535 8.31 2.37 24.29
CA LEU A 535 7.41 2.44 23.14
C LEU A 535 7.27 1.08 22.43
N SER A 536 8.37 0.35 22.24
CA SER A 536 8.34 -0.96 21.58
C SER A 536 7.87 -2.12 22.46
N MET A 537 7.44 -1.83 23.70
CA MET A 537 7.02 -2.80 24.72
C MET A 537 8.07 -3.89 25.00
N LYS A 538 9.36 -3.56 24.80
CA LYS A 538 10.47 -4.43 25.21
C LYS A 538 10.78 -4.31 26.70
N LYS A 539 10.34 -3.20 27.30
CA LYS A 539 10.42 -2.89 28.72
C LYS A 539 9.15 -2.17 29.13
N THR A 540 8.72 -2.39 30.36
CA THR A 540 7.62 -1.66 31.00
C THR A 540 8.16 -0.50 31.84
N LEU A 541 7.30 0.45 32.17
CA LEU A 541 7.68 1.60 33.01
C LEU A 541 8.17 1.13 34.39
N SER A 542 7.52 0.11 34.97
CA SER A 542 7.92 -0.46 36.25
C SER A 542 9.26 -1.21 36.18
N GLU A 543 9.52 -1.99 35.11
CA GLU A 543 10.85 -2.61 34.92
C GLU A 543 11.96 -1.57 34.74
N ALA A 544 11.67 -0.47 34.04
CA ALA A 544 12.64 0.61 33.84
C ALA A 544 12.94 1.36 35.15
N ASP A 545 11.95 1.51 36.03
CA ASP A 545 12.09 2.09 37.37
C ASP A 545 12.92 1.16 38.29
N GLU A 546 12.60 -0.14 38.31
CA GLU A 546 13.31 -1.16 39.09
C GLU A 546 14.79 -1.28 38.71
N GLU A 547 15.12 -1.11 37.43
CA GLU A 547 16.49 -1.12 36.91
C GLU A 547 17.20 0.23 37.02
N ALA A 548 16.56 1.26 37.58
CA ALA A 548 17.07 2.63 37.69
C ALA A 548 17.46 3.25 36.32
N LEU A 549 16.74 2.89 35.26
CA LEU A 549 16.89 3.45 33.91
C LEU A 549 16.08 4.74 33.71
N ILE A 550 15.15 5.02 34.62
CA ILE A 550 14.35 6.25 34.66
C ILE A 550 14.42 6.89 36.05
N ASP A 551 14.22 8.21 36.10
CA ASP A 551 14.04 8.96 37.35
C ASP A 551 12.84 9.91 37.22
N MET A 552 11.87 9.75 38.13
CA MET A 552 10.57 10.44 38.10
C MET A 552 10.47 11.43 39.25
N SER A 553 10.09 12.69 38.98
CA SER A 553 9.92 13.67 40.08
C SER A 553 8.75 13.32 41.01
N ASN A 554 7.73 12.61 40.50
CA ASN A 554 6.64 12.02 41.27
C ASN A 554 6.09 10.79 40.53
N SER A 555 6.42 9.58 41.00
CA SER A 555 6.03 8.32 40.37
C SER A 555 4.51 8.20 40.15
N ASP A 556 3.68 8.55 41.15
CA ASP A 556 2.23 8.37 41.05
C ASP A 556 1.61 9.30 39.99
N GLU A 557 2.06 10.55 39.93
CA GLU A 557 1.58 11.51 38.92
C GLU A 557 2.10 11.19 37.51
N VAL A 558 3.33 10.67 37.37
CA VAL A 558 3.86 10.18 36.07
C VAL A 558 3.06 8.95 35.60
N LYS A 559 2.81 7.97 36.48
CA LYS A 559 1.98 6.81 36.16
C LYS A 559 0.56 7.21 35.78
N LYS A 560 -0.03 8.18 36.49
CA LYS A 560 -1.34 8.74 36.15
C LYS A 560 -1.33 9.43 34.79
N PHE A 561 -0.29 10.22 34.50
CA PHE A 561 -0.12 10.85 33.19
C PHE A 561 -0.10 9.80 32.07
N PHE A 562 0.70 8.74 32.24
CA PHE A 562 0.80 7.68 31.25
C PHE A 562 -0.45 6.81 31.14
N SER A 563 -1.20 6.62 32.22
CA SER A 563 -2.46 5.86 32.24
C SER A 563 -3.51 6.37 31.24
N CYS A 564 -3.37 7.61 30.79
CA CYS A 564 -4.20 8.25 29.77
C CYS A 564 -3.95 7.72 28.35
N PHE A 565 -2.88 6.96 28.09
CA PHE A 565 -2.54 6.44 26.77
C PHE A 565 -2.84 4.94 26.65
N ASP A 566 -3.25 4.51 25.45
CA ASP A 566 -3.41 3.11 25.05
C ASP A 566 -2.05 2.48 24.70
N LEU A 567 -1.19 2.37 25.70
CA LEU A 567 0.10 1.68 25.59
C LEU A 567 0.44 0.98 26.91
N GLU A 568 0.30 -0.35 26.91
CA GLU A 568 0.41 -1.19 28.11
C GLU A 568 1.73 -1.04 28.86
N SER A 569 2.85 -0.91 28.12
CA SER A 569 4.18 -0.72 28.71
C SER A 569 4.33 0.57 29.51
N LEU A 570 3.51 1.59 29.26
CA LEU A 570 3.51 2.84 30.02
C LEU A 570 2.54 2.82 31.21
N ASN A 571 1.65 1.83 31.27
CA ASN A 571 0.56 1.74 32.24
C ASN A 571 0.89 0.86 33.46
N SER A 572 2.13 0.38 33.57
CA SER A 572 2.64 -0.51 34.64
C SER A 572 3.22 0.23 35.83
#